data_AF-A0A2S7WYN7-F1
#
_entry.id   AF-A0A2S7WYN7-F1
#
_cell.length_a   1.000
_cell.length_b   1.000
_cell.length_c   1.000
_cell.angle_alpha   90.00
_cell.angle_beta   90.00
_cell.angle_gamma   90.00
#
_symmetry.space_group_name_H-M   'P 1'
#
loop_
_entity.id
_entity.type
_entity.pdbx_description
1 polymer ?
#
loop_
_entity_poly.entity_id
_entity_poly.type
_entity_poly.pdbx_seq_one_letter_code
_entity_poly.pdbx_strand_id
1 'polypeptide(L)'
;MGNIYQSHLKRMKKEKAIKILTQQSEKLKNIDLSDIRNWDVETKTYLSDFFGKESHQYNHFRMNLTDPRISVQKEKIILFLNDCCNIISNIGLYKPLTENWFSKLPNWIINLGLPALCFISFGTGILFTNNNNYELRKENSELKEKLSLISSDTITNNHKNLSNNPK
;
A
#
# COMPACT_ATOMS: atom_id res chain seq x y z
N MET A 1 -28.12 8.49 3.94
CA MET A 1 -27.53 9.76 4.42
C MET A 1 -26.15 9.46 5.01
N GLY A 2 -25.09 9.61 4.23
CA GLY A 2 -23.75 9.24 4.70
C GLY A 2 -22.76 9.24 3.56
N ASN A 3 -22.33 10.42 3.10
CA ASN A 3 -21.20 10.56 2.19
C ASN A 3 -20.69 12.01 2.04
N ILE A 4 -20.91 12.88 3.02
CA ILE A 4 -20.43 14.28 2.97
C ILE A 4 -19.24 14.52 3.93
N TYR A 5 -19.00 13.64 4.92
CA TYR A 5 -17.93 13.85 5.90
C TYR A 5 -16.55 13.28 5.49
N GLN A 6 -16.45 12.53 4.40
CA GLN A 6 -15.20 11.88 3.99
C GLN A 6 -14.32 12.75 3.06
N SER A 7 -14.85 13.82 2.46
CA SER A 7 -14.13 14.60 1.44
C SER A 7 -13.29 15.77 1.97
N HIS A 8 -13.33 16.07 3.27
CA HIS A 8 -12.52 17.12 3.90
C HIS A 8 -11.24 16.62 4.59
N LEU A 9 -10.88 15.33 4.41
CA LEU A 9 -9.63 14.71 4.86
C LEU A 9 -8.41 15.15 4.03
N LYS A 10 -8.28 16.46 3.82
CA LYS A 10 -7.08 17.10 3.30
C LYS A 10 -6.00 17.03 4.39
N ARG A 11 -5.35 15.87 4.46
CA ARG A 11 -4.18 15.49 5.28
C ARG A 11 -3.69 16.62 6.18
N MET A 12 -4.26 16.71 7.38
CA MET A 12 -3.93 17.77 8.33
C MET A 12 -2.43 17.72 8.64
N LYS A 13 -1.75 18.87 8.58
CA LYS A 13 -0.33 18.97 8.95
C LYS A 13 -0.20 18.91 10.47
N LYS A 14 0.85 18.26 10.97
CA LYS A 14 1.13 18.12 12.42
C LYS A 14 1.07 19.46 13.16
N GLU A 15 1.69 20.49 12.60
CA GLU A 15 1.71 21.86 13.14
C GLU A 15 0.31 22.44 13.35
N LYS A 16 -0.61 22.18 12.42
CA LYS A 16 -1.99 22.67 12.52
C LYS A 16 -2.75 21.96 13.64
N ALA A 17 -2.56 20.65 13.80
CA ALA A 17 -3.19 19.89 14.88
C ALA A 17 -2.68 20.34 16.26
N ILE A 18 -1.35 20.54 16.40
CA ILE A 18 -0.75 21.10 17.62
C ILE A 18 -1.35 22.48 17.91
N LYS A 19 -1.42 23.36 16.90
CA LYS A 19 -2.01 24.70 17.06
C LYS A 19 -3.46 24.63 17.56
N ILE A 20 -4.28 23.73 17.01
CA ILE A 20 -5.67 23.54 17.44
C ILE A 20 -5.73 23.11 18.91
N LEU A 21 -4.93 22.13 19.33
CA LEU A 21 -4.89 21.67 20.73
C LEU A 21 -4.40 22.78 21.68
N THR A 22 -3.36 23.53 21.31
CA THR A 22 -2.90 24.67 22.10
C THR A 22 -3.99 25.74 22.26
N GLN A 23 -4.72 26.04 21.19
CA GLN A 23 -5.86 26.96 21.25
C GLN A 23 -6.98 26.45 22.15
N GLN A 24 -7.26 25.13 22.14
CA GLN A 24 -8.25 24.56 23.05
C GLN A 24 -7.79 24.63 24.52
N SER A 25 -6.51 24.40 24.81
CA SER A 25 -5.93 24.60 26.14
C SER A 25 -6.03 26.06 26.61
N GLU A 26 -5.81 27.03 25.72
CA GLU A 26 -5.95 28.46 26.04
C GLU A 26 -7.40 28.86 26.28
N LYS A 27 -8.32 28.41 25.43
CA LYS A 27 -9.77 28.62 25.61
C LYS A 27 -10.23 28.11 26.97
N LEU A 28 -9.76 26.94 27.40
CA LEU A 28 -10.17 26.34 28.67
C LEU A 28 -9.81 27.19 29.90
N LYS A 29 -8.74 27.99 29.82
CA LYS A 29 -8.35 28.91 30.91
C LYS A 29 -9.42 29.97 31.17
N ASN A 30 -10.05 30.46 30.10
CA ASN A 30 -10.96 31.62 30.14
C ASN A 30 -12.43 31.25 29.91
N ILE A 31 -12.75 29.96 29.76
CA ILE A 31 -14.11 29.53 29.41
C ILE A 31 -15.06 29.57 30.61
N ASP A 32 -16.26 30.08 30.35
CA ASP A 32 -17.39 30.08 31.27
C ASP A 32 -18.08 28.71 31.36
N LEU A 33 -18.80 28.49 32.46
CA LEU A 33 -19.53 27.25 32.73
C LEU A 33 -20.60 26.92 31.67
N SER A 34 -21.18 27.94 31.03
CA SER A 34 -22.19 27.77 29.99
C SER A 34 -21.64 27.17 28.70
N ASP A 35 -20.40 27.50 28.33
CA ASP A 35 -19.81 27.14 27.04
C ASP A 35 -18.92 25.88 27.10
N ILE A 36 -18.64 25.43 28.32
CA ILE A 36 -17.86 24.23 28.63
C ILE A 36 -18.34 22.99 27.85
N ARG A 37 -19.65 22.79 27.72
CA ARG A 37 -20.20 21.61 27.04
C ARG A 37 -19.90 21.63 25.54
N ASN A 38 -19.98 22.81 24.92
CA ASN A 38 -19.66 22.97 23.51
C ASN A 38 -18.16 22.75 23.27
N TRP A 39 -17.33 23.30 24.16
CA TRP A 39 -15.88 23.11 24.13
C TRP A 39 -15.48 21.63 24.30
N ASP A 40 -16.13 20.90 25.21
CA ASP A 40 -15.87 19.47 25.44
C ASP A 40 -16.15 18.65 24.17
N VAL A 41 -17.32 18.88 23.54
CA VAL A 41 -17.70 18.21 22.29
C VAL A 41 -16.74 18.57 21.15
N GLU A 42 -16.36 19.84 21.02
CA GLU A 42 -15.41 20.32 20.01
C GLU A 42 -14.04 19.64 20.19
N THR A 43 -13.51 19.67 21.42
CA THR A 43 -12.20 19.11 21.77
C THR A 43 -12.18 17.60 21.57
N LYS A 44 -13.24 16.89 21.97
CA LYS A 44 -13.37 15.46 21.76
C LYS A 44 -13.41 15.08 20.28
N THR A 45 -14.02 15.91 19.45
CA THR A 45 -14.04 15.73 17.99
C THR A 45 -12.62 15.83 17.42
N TYR A 46 -11.86 16.85 17.82
CA TYR A 46 -10.45 16.98 17.40
C TYR A 46 -9.59 15.80 17.87
N LEU A 47 -9.77 15.31 19.09
CA LEU A 47 -9.04 14.14 19.58
C LEU A 47 -9.37 12.88 18.77
N SER A 48 -10.64 12.68 18.40
CA SER A 48 -11.05 11.60 17.48
C SER A 48 -10.35 11.74 16.13
N ASP A 49 -10.25 12.95 15.60
CA ASP A 49 -9.63 13.19 14.29
C ASP A 49 -8.10 13.02 14.33
N PHE A 50 -7.45 13.38 15.44
CA PHE A 50 -5.99 13.36 15.57
C PHE A 50 -5.44 12.01 16.01
N PHE A 51 -6.18 11.26 16.84
CA PHE A 51 -5.72 10.00 17.42
C PHE A 51 -6.56 8.79 17.02
N GLY A 52 -7.77 9.00 16.50
CA GLY A 52 -8.74 7.94 16.20
C GLY A 52 -9.66 7.65 17.39
N LYS A 53 -10.88 7.19 17.10
CA LYS A 53 -11.92 6.90 18.12
C LYS A 53 -11.56 5.75 19.06
N GLU A 54 -10.69 4.85 18.63
CA GLU A 54 -10.25 3.71 19.45
C GLU A 54 -9.00 4.03 20.28
N SER A 55 -8.47 5.26 20.19
CA SER A 55 -7.24 5.63 20.89
C SER A 55 -7.44 5.78 22.39
N HIS A 56 -6.38 5.51 23.16
CA HIS A 56 -6.36 5.78 24.60
C HIS A 56 -6.67 7.25 24.89
N GLN A 57 -6.12 8.18 24.10
CA GLN A 57 -6.33 9.62 24.27
C GLN A 57 -7.80 9.99 24.11
N TYR A 58 -8.48 9.51 23.08
CA TYR A 58 -9.90 9.77 22.88
C TYR A 58 -10.77 9.15 23.99
N ASN A 59 -10.46 7.92 24.41
CA ASN A 59 -11.24 7.20 25.42
C ASN A 59 -11.03 7.72 26.84
N HIS A 60 -9.82 8.21 27.13
CA HIS A 60 -9.44 8.73 28.44
C HIS A 60 -9.82 10.21 28.63
N PHE A 61 -10.14 10.92 27.55
CA PHE A 61 -10.65 12.28 27.63
C PHE A 61 -12.04 12.29 28.29
N ARG A 62 -12.06 12.63 29.59
CA ARG A 62 -13.26 12.80 30.39
C ARG A 62 -13.19 14.11 31.14
N MET A 63 -14.21 14.93 30.92
CA MET A 63 -14.35 16.24 31.54
C MET A 63 -15.59 16.22 32.45
N ASN A 64 -15.39 16.08 33.76
CA ASN A 64 -16.46 16.06 34.76
C ASN A 64 -16.53 17.39 35.53
N LEU A 65 -16.93 18.46 34.84
CA LEU A 65 -16.88 19.84 35.35
C LEU A 65 -18.00 20.24 36.31
N THR A 66 -18.78 19.29 36.82
CA THR A 66 -19.83 19.53 37.83
C THR A 66 -19.28 19.64 39.26
N ASP A 67 -17.97 19.45 39.45
CA ASP A 67 -17.31 19.45 40.75
C ASP A 67 -16.87 20.87 41.17
N PRO A 68 -17.06 21.29 42.44
CA PRO A 68 -16.51 22.54 42.99
C PRO A 68 -14.98 22.70 42.80
N ARG A 69 -14.23 21.62 42.50
CA ARG A 69 -12.79 21.66 42.18
C ARG A 69 -12.47 21.93 40.72
N ILE A 70 -13.31 22.73 40.06
CA ILE A 70 -13.24 22.94 38.61
C ILE A 70 -11.88 23.48 38.14
N SER A 71 -11.21 24.32 38.93
CA SER A 71 -9.89 24.86 38.62
C SER A 71 -8.82 23.77 38.50
N VAL A 72 -8.78 22.84 39.45
CA VAL A 72 -7.84 21.70 39.46
C VAL A 72 -8.11 20.75 38.29
N GLN A 73 -9.38 20.57 37.93
CA GLN A 73 -9.73 19.76 36.77
C GLN A 73 -9.33 20.44 35.45
N LYS A 74 -9.53 21.75 35.32
CA LYS A 74 -9.09 22.53 34.17
C LYS A 74 -7.58 22.37 33.95
N GLU A 75 -6.78 22.48 35.00
CA GLU A 75 -5.33 22.28 34.92
C GLU A 75 -4.94 20.87 34.45
N LYS A 76 -5.57 19.83 34.99
CA LYS A 76 -5.33 18.44 34.55
C LYS A 76 -5.64 18.24 33.07
N ILE A 77 -6.72 18.84 32.58
CA ILE A 77 -7.09 18.75 31.18
C ILE A 77 -6.11 19.53 30.29
N ILE A 78 -5.63 20.70 30.73
CA ILE A 78 -4.58 21.45 30.04
C ILE A 78 -3.30 20.62 29.93
N LEU A 79 -2.89 19.95 31.01
CA LEU A 79 -1.73 19.04 30.99
C LEU A 79 -1.95 17.88 30.01
N PHE A 80 -3.12 17.24 30.05
CA PHE A 80 -3.48 16.18 29.12
C PHE A 80 -3.42 16.63 27.65
N LEU A 81 -3.92 17.83 27.33
CA LEU A 81 -3.85 18.38 25.97
C LEU A 81 -2.41 18.69 25.56
N ASN A 82 -1.57 19.15 26.47
CA ASN A 82 -0.14 19.34 26.21
C ASN A 82 0.58 18.00 25.96
N ASP A 83 0.22 16.95 26.69
CA ASP A 83 0.74 15.61 26.44
C ASP A 83 0.29 15.11 25.05
N CYS A 84 -0.95 15.38 24.65
CA CYS A 84 -1.42 15.09 23.30
C CYS A 84 -0.60 15.85 22.24
N CYS A 85 -0.25 17.11 22.46
CA CYS A 85 0.64 17.86 21.56
C CYS A 85 2.02 17.17 21.43
N ASN A 86 2.60 16.74 22.55
CA ASN A 86 3.88 16.04 22.56
C ASN A 86 3.82 14.71 21.78
N ILE A 87 2.73 13.96 21.95
CA ILE A 87 2.51 12.71 21.21
C ILE A 87 2.38 12.98 19.70
N ILE A 88 1.65 14.02 19.28
CA ILE A 88 1.53 14.38 17.86
C ILE A 88 2.89 14.81 17.29
N SER A 89 3.71 15.51 18.07
CA SER A 89 5.06 15.90 17.65
C SER A 89 5.92 14.66 17.37
N ASN A 90 5.99 13.75 18.36
CA ASN A 90 6.88 12.59 18.35
C ASN A 90 6.38 11.46 17.42
N ILE A 91 5.12 11.05 17.57
CA ILE A 91 4.54 9.89 16.87
C ILE A 91 3.89 10.34 15.56
N GLY A 92 3.15 11.44 15.59
CA GLY A 92 2.38 11.95 14.46
C GLY A 92 0.87 11.76 14.61
N LEU A 93 0.14 12.11 13.55
CA LEU A 93 -1.31 12.03 13.51
C LEU A 93 -1.76 10.63 13.13
N TYR A 94 -2.88 10.21 13.71
CA TYR A 94 -3.60 9.02 13.31
C TYR A 94 -3.88 9.05 11.81
N LYS A 95 -3.56 7.93 11.17
CA LYS A 95 -3.99 7.66 9.81
C LYS A 95 -5.01 6.55 9.92
N PRO A 96 -6.28 6.78 9.54
CA PRO A 96 -7.21 5.67 9.41
C PRO A 96 -6.57 4.63 8.49
N LEU A 97 -6.75 3.34 8.81
CA LEU A 97 -6.32 2.29 7.90
C LEU A 97 -6.97 2.59 6.55
N THR A 98 -6.15 2.98 5.57
CA THR A 98 -6.61 3.04 4.20
C THR A 98 -6.99 1.62 3.85
N GLU A 99 -8.27 1.36 3.65
CA GLU A 99 -8.71 0.10 3.08
C GLU A 99 -7.85 -0.17 1.85
N ASN A 100 -6.98 -1.18 1.94
CA ASN A 100 -6.11 -1.54 0.84
C ASN A 100 -7.01 -1.81 -0.36
N TRP A 101 -6.64 -1.36 -1.56
CA TRP A 101 -7.45 -1.62 -2.76
C TRP A 101 -7.79 -3.12 -2.91
N PHE A 102 -6.90 -3.99 -2.42
CA PHE A 102 -7.09 -5.44 -2.35
C PHE A 102 -8.23 -5.89 -1.42
N SER A 103 -8.51 -5.19 -0.32
CA SER A 103 -9.60 -5.52 0.61
C SER A 103 -10.98 -5.12 0.09
N LYS A 104 -11.04 -4.35 -1.00
CA LYS A 104 -12.28 -4.02 -1.73
C LYS A 104 -12.60 -5.00 -2.85
N LEU A 105 -11.68 -5.92 -3.17
CA LEU A 105 -11.93 -6.92 -4.20
C LEU A 105 -12.90 -7.97 -3.65
N PRO A 106 -14.05 -8.21 -4.30
CA PRO A 106 -14.96 -9.26 -3.89
C PRO A 106 -14.28 -10.63 -3.95
N ASN A 107 -14.60 -11.51 -2.99
CA ASN A 107 -13.93 -12.81 -2.78
C ASN A 107 -13.80 -13.68 -4.04
N TRP A 108 -14.71 -13.54 -5.01
CA TRP A 108 -14.65 -14.28 -6.27
C TRP A 108 -13.47 -13.87 -7.15
N ILE A 109 -13.00 -12.61 -7.09
CA ILE A 109 -11.81 -12.16 -7.84
C ILE A 109 -10.54 -12.78 -7.27
N ILE A 110 -10.46 -12.98 -5.95
CA ILE A 110 -9.31 -13.62 -5.30
C ILE A 110 -9.31 -15.13 -5.59
N ASN A 111 -10.47 -15.79 -5.48
CA ASN A 111 -10.59 -17.23 -5.69
C ASN A 111 -10.57 -17.66 -7.17
N LEU A 112 -11.03 -16.82 -8.10
CA LEU A 112 -11.08 -17.14 -9.53
C LEU A 112 -9.97 -16.45 -10.33
N GLY A 113 -9.67 -15.19 -10.00
CA GLY A 113 -8.71 -14.37 -10.73
C GLY A 113 -7.26 -14.80 -10.51
N LEU A 114 -6.89 -15.16 -9.28
CA LEU A 114 -5.50 -15.55 -8.97
C LEU A 114 -5.11 -16.90 -9.61
N PRO A 115 -5.95 -17.96 -9.57
CA PRO A 115 -5.65 -19.20 -10.27
C PRO A 115 -5.68 -19.02 -11.80
N ALA A 116 -6.65 -18.27 -12.34
CA ALA A 116 -6.74 -18.03 -13.78
C ALA A 116 -5.50 -17.31 -14.35
N LEU A 117 -4.94 -16.34 -13.62
CA LEU A 117 -3.70 -15.65 -14.01
C LEU A 117 -2.50 -16.59 -14.05
N CYS A 118 -2.43 -17.56 -13.13
CA CYS A 118 -1.41 -18.60 -13.14
C CYS A 118 -1.56 -19.57 -14.33
N PHE A 119 -2.79 -19.93 -14.72
CA PHE A 119 -3.01 -20.79 -15.88
C PHE A 119 -2.70 -20.08 -17.21
N ILE A 120 -2.97 -18.77 -17.30
CA ILE A 120 -2.61 -17.99 -18.49
C ILE A 120 -1.09 -17.92 -18.65
N SER A 121 -0.33 -17.64 -17.59
CA SER A 121 1.13 -17.55 -17.66
C SER A 121 1.80 -18.90 -17.96
N PHE A 122 1.34 -19.99 -17.34
CA PHE A 122 1.82 -21.34 -17.66
C PHE A 122 1.43 -21.76 -19.09
N GLY A 123 0.21 -21.46 -19.53
CA GLY A 123 -0.26 -21.78 -20.88
C GLY A 123 0.55 -21.08 -21.98
N THR A 124 0.83 -19.78 -21.82
CA THR A 124 1.69 -19.04 -22.76
C THR A 124 3.13 -19.52 -22.75
N GLY A 125 3.66 -19.91 -21.59
CA GLY A 125 5.02 -20.43 -21.45
C GLY A 125 5.23 -21.75 -22.19
N ILE A 126 4.30 -22.71 -22.02
CA ILE A 126 4.36 -24.02 -22.68
C ILE A 126 4.27 -23.88 -24.21
N LEU A 127 3.39 -23.00 -24.71
CA LEU A 127 3.21 -22.78 -26.14
C LEU A 127 4.46 -22.18 -26.80
N PHE A 128 5.11 -21.21 -26.13
CA PHE A 128 6.34 -20.60 -26.61
C PHE A 128 7.53 -21.57 -26.58
N THR A 129 7.69 -22.33 -25.48
CA THR A 129 8.76 -23.34 -25.37
C THR A 129 8.61 -24.47 -26.40
N ASN A 130 7.38 -24.88 -26.70
CA ASN A 130 7.14 -25.95 -27.68
C ASN A 130 7.41 -25.49 -29.12
N ASN A 131 7.05 -24.24 -29.46
CA ASN A 131 7.33 -23.69 -30.79
C ASN A 131 8.83 -23.55 -31.06
N ASN A 132 9.58 -22.98 -30.10
CA ASN A 132 11.04 -22.86 -30.23
C ASN A 132 11.74 -24.22 -30.35
N ASN A 133 11.29 -25.24 -29.60
CA ASN A 133 11.88 -26.58 -29.70
C ASN A 133 11.59 -27.26 -31.06
N TYR A 134 10.45 -26.98 -31.68
CA TYR A 134 10.15 -27.47 -33.02
C TYR A 134 11.05 -26.82 -34.08
N GLU A 135 11.19 -25.50 -34.04
CA GLU A 135 12.05 -24.74 -34.95
C GLU A 135 13.53 -25.19 -34.81
N LEU A 136 14.03 -25.30 -33.59
CA LEU A 136 15.39 -25.78 -33.32
C LEU A 136 15.63 -27.23 -33.77
N ARG A 137 14.61 -28.09 -33.75
CA ARG A 137 14.72 -29.46 -34.27
C ARG A 137 14.76 -29.48 -35.79
N LYS A 138 13.97 -28.63 -36.44
CA LYS A 138 13.93 -28.49 -37.90
C LYS A 138 15.24 -27.95 -38.45
N GLU A 139 15.77 -26.88 -37.85
CA GLU A 139 17.07 -26.31 -38.22
C GLU A 139 18.20 -27.34 -38.03
N ASN A 140 18.18 -28.11 -36.94
CA ASN A 140 19.16 -29.18 -36.72
C ASN A 140 19.06 -30.30 -37.78
N SER A 141 17.86 -30.67 -38.22
CA SER A 141 17.71 -31.67 -39.29
C SER A 141 18.23 -31.14 -40.64
N GLU A 142 17.94 -29.89 -40.98
CA GLU A 142 18.39 -29.27 -42.23
C GLU A 142 19.92 -29.08 -42.24
N LEU A 143 20.52 -28.70 -41.11
CA LEU A 143 21.98 -28.60 -40.97
C LEU A 143 22.65 -29.97 -41.07
N LYS A 144 22.08 -31.02 -40.48
CA LYS A 144 22.59 -32.40 -40.63
C LYS A 144 22.54 -32.87 -42.06
N GLU A 145 21.45 -32.58 -42.78
CA GLU A 145 21.30 -32.94 -44.19
C GLU A 145 22.33 -32.20 -45.07
N LYS A 146 22.50 -30.89 -44.86
CA LYS A 146 23.53 -30.09 -45.55
C LYS A 146 24.95 -30.59 -45.26
N LEU A 147 25.25 -30.93 -44.01
CA LEU A 147 26.56 -31.50 -43.64
C LEU A 147 26.79 -32.88 -44.28
N SER A 148 25.76 -33.73 -44.35
CA SER A 148 25.83 -35.02 -45.04
C SER A 148 26.13 -34.83 -46.52
N LEU A 149 25.45 -33.90 -47.19
CA LEU A 149 25.67 -33.59 -48.60
C LEU A 149 27.09 -33.06 -48.85
N ILE A 150 27.56 -32.10 -48.03
CA ILE A 150 28.93 -31.58 -48.13
C ILE A 150 29.96 -32.70 -47.90
N SER A 151 29.74 -33.58 -46.92
CA SER A 151 30.62 -34.73 -46.67
C SER A 151 30.65 -35.68 -47.87
N SER A 152 29.50 -35.98 -48.48
CA SER A 152 29.41 -36.83 -49.67
C SER A 152 30.06 -36.20 -50.89
N ASP A 153 29.88 -34.90 -51.10
CA ASP A 153 30.52 -34.15 -52.18
C ASP A 153 32.04 -34.07 -51.99
N THR A 154 32.51 -33.90 -50.74
CA THR A 154 33.94 -33.90 -50.42
C THR A 154 34.57 -35.27 -50.71
N ILE A 155 33.90 -36.37 -50.34
CA ILE A 155 34.36 -37.73 -50.64
C ILE A 155 34.38 -37.96 -52.16
N THR A 156 33.35 -37.51 -52.88
CA THR A 156 33.22 -37.72 -54.33
C THR A 156 34.22 -36.88 -55.13
N ASN A 157 34.49 -35.64 -54.70
CA ASN A 157 35.50 -34.76 -55.29
C ASN A 157 36.93 -35.24 -54.99
N ASN A 158 37.20 -35.77 -53.78
CA ASN A 158 38.49 -36.40 -53.48
C ASN A 158 38.71 -37.66 -54.32
N HIS A 159 37.67 -38.48 -54.54
CA HIS A 159 37.77 -39.68 -55.39
C HIS A 159 37.98 -39.34 -56.88
N LYS A 160 37.40 -38.24 -57.38
CA LYS A 160 37.64 -37.73 -58.73
C LYS A 160 39.06 -37.18 -58.92
N ASN A 161 39.61 -36.47 -57.94
CA ASN A 161 40.99 -35.95 -58.01
C ASN A 161 42.05 -37.07 -57.97
N LEU A 162 41.77 -38.19 -57.28
CA LEU A 162 42.63 -39.39 -57.31
C LEU A 162 42.56 -40.16 -58.65
N SER A 163 41.43 -40.08 -59.37
CA SER A 163 41.24 -40.77 -60.65
C SER A 163 41.82 -40.03 -61.86
N ASN A 164 42.20 -38.75 -61.72
CA ASN A 164 42.63 -37.89 -62.83
C ASN A 164 44.14 -37.64 -62.89
N ASN A 165 44.96 -38.35 -62.11
CA ASN A 165 46.42 -38.34 -62.27
C ASN A 165 46.84 -39.44 -63.25
N PRO A 166 47.19 -39.12 -64.51
CA PRO A 166 47.84 -40.09 -65.39
C PRO A 166 49.25 -40.41 -64.88
N LYS A 167 49.63 -41.68 -65.04
CA LYS A 167 50.98 -42.21 -64.77
C LYS A 167 52.04 -41.59 -65.66
#